data_AF-A0AAV5NEZ9-F1
#
_entry.id   AF-A0AAV5NEZ9-F1
#
_cell.length_a   1.000
_cell.length_b   1.000
_cell.length_c   1.000
_cell.angle_alpha   90.00
_cell.angle_beta   90.00
_cell.angle_gamma   90.00
#
_symmetry.space_group_name_H-M   'P 1'
#
loop_
_entity.id
_entity.type
_entity.pdbx_description
1 polymer ?
#
loop_
_entity_poly.entity_id
_entity_poly.type
_entity_poly.pdbx_seq_one_letter_code
_entity_poly.pdbx_strand_id
1 'polypeptide(L)' 'MILAGADYQAIAIDGAVTDGKLVTAPAWPAHPAWIGQFLKVLGTKIEA' A
#
# COMPACT_ATOMS: atom_id res chain seq x y z
N MET A 1 -8.21 -14.48 -5.00
CA MET A 1 -9.69 -14.54 -4.85
C MET A 1 -10.23 -13.25 -5.44
N ILE A 2 -10.93 -13.31 -6.58
CA ILE A 2 -11.41 -12.11 -7.26
C ILE A 2 -12.81 -11.75 -6.79
N LEU A 3 -12.99 -10.54 -6.24
CA LEU A 3 -14.27 -9.97 -5.82
C LEU A 3 -14.41 -8.57 -6.41
N ALA A 4 -15.55 -8.28 -7.04
CA ALA A 4 -15.81 -6.98 -7.69
C ALA A 4 -14.69 -6.52 -8.66
N GLY A 5 -13.95 -7.47 -9.26
CA GLY A 5 -12.84 -7.20 -10.17
C GLY A 5 -11.48 -6.99 -9.51
N ALA A 6 -11.39 -6.97 -8.17
CA ALA A 6 -10.13 -6.88 -7.43
C ALA A 6 -9.66 -8.27 -6.95
N ASP A 7 -8.36 -8.56 -7.06
CA ASP A 7 -7.77 -9.77 -6.48
C ASP A 7 -7.26 -9.51 -5.06
N TYR A 8 -7.85 -10.21 -4.09
CA TYR A 8 -7.48 -10.08 -2.69
C TYR A 8 -6.03 -10.50 -2.44
N GLN A 9 -5.27 -9.62 -1.79
CA GLN A 9 -3.88 -9.86 -1.41
C GLN A 9 -3.79 -10.28 0.06
N ALA A 10 -3.43 -11.55 0.29
CA ALA A 10 -3.21 -12.11 1.62
C ALA A 10 -1.77 -11.82 2.10
N ILE A 11 -1.54 -10.58 2.55
CA ILE A 11 -0.26 -10.10 3.08
C ILE A 11 -0.28 -9.99 4.61
N ALA A 12 0.90 -9.85 5.23
CA ALA A 12 1.02 -9.61 6.67
C ALA A 12 0.32 -8.31 7.10
N ILE A 13 -0.12 -8.24 8.37
CA ILE A 13 -0.92 -7.11 8.90
C ILE A 13 -0.19 -5.75 8.89
N ASP A 14 1.14 -5.78 8.81
CA ASP A 14 2.04 -4.63 8.72
C ASP A 14 2.51 -4.33 7.29
N GLY A 15 2.05 -5.10 6.29
CA GLY A 15 2.36 -4.90 4.88
C GLY A 15 1.40 -3.94 4.16
N ALA A 16 1.80 -3.49 2.97
CA ALA A 16 0.96 -2.69 2.06
C ALA A 16 1.17 -3.14 0.60
N VAL A 17 0.15 -2.92 -0.24
CA VAL A 17 0.18 -3.22 -1.69
C VAL A 17 -0.06 -1.93 -2.48
N THR A 18 0.70 -1.77 -3.56
CA THR A 18 0.47 -0.75 -4.58
C THR A 18 0.04 -1.41 -5.90
N ASP A 19 -1.13 -1.01 -6.41
CA ASP A 19 -1.61 -1.35 -7.76
C ASP A 19 -1.87 -0.05 -8.54
N GLY A 20 -0.97 0.28 -9.46
CA GLY A 20 -0.98 1.56 -10.16
C GLY A 20 -0.88 2.75 -9.20
N LYS A 21 -1.99 3.45 -8.98
CA LYS A 21 -2.11 4.59 -8.06
C LYS A 21 -2.80 4.23 -6.72
N LEU A 22 -3.36 3.03 -6.61
CA LEU A 22 -4.03 2.58 -5.41
C LEU A 22 -2.98 2.00 -4.45
N VAL A 23 -2.84 2.63 -3.29
CA VAL A 23 -2.05 2.10 -2.17
C VAL A 23 -3.01 1.67 -1.07
N THR A 24 -2.99 0.39 -0.70
CA THR A 24 -3.92 -0.20 0.27
C THR A 24 -3.18 -1.07 1.29
N ALA A 25 -3.78 -1.27 2.47
CA ALA A 25 -3.19 -2.00 3.57
C ALA A 25 -4.25 -2.65 4.48
N PRO A 26 -3.92 -3.72 5.23
CA PRO A 26 -4.90 -4.42 6.07
C PRO A 26 -5.39 -3.63 7.29
N ALA A 27 -4.50 -2.91 7.97
CA ALA A 27 -4.81 -2.19 9.22
C ALA A 27 -3.73 -1.14 9.58
N TRP A 28 -3.94 -0.42 10.68
CA TRP A 28 -3.03 0.60 11.20
C TRP A 28 -1.57 0.16 11.47
N PRO A 29 -1.22 -1.12 11.78
CA PRO A 29 0.18 -1.52 11.90
C PRO A 29 0.98 -1.29 10.61
N ALA A 30 0.32 -1.29 9.45
CA ALA A 30 0.94 -1.08 8.16
C ALA A 30 1.19 0.39 7.80
N HIS A 31 0.88 1.37 8.67
CA HIS A 31 1.10 2.79 8.36
C HIS A 31 2.51 3.10 7.83
N PRO A 32 3.61 2.57 8.41
CA PRO A 32 4.94 2.83 7.86
C PRO A 32 5.11 2.36 6.41
N ALA A 33 4.66 1.13 6.11
CA ALA A 33 4.74 0.55 4.77
C ALA A 33 3.83 1.29 3.78
N TRP A 34 2.60 1.59 4.19
CA TRP A 34 1.59 2.30 3.39
C TRP A 34 2.05 3.72 3.05
N ILE A 35 2.50 4.50 4.04
CA ILE A 35 2.99 5.87 3.81
C ILE A 35 4.20 5.85 2.86
N GLY A 36 5.14 4.92 3.07
CA GLY A 36 6.32 4.80 2.20
C GLY A 36 5.95 4.51 0.74
N GLN A 37 4.95 3.66 0.49
CA GLN A 37 4.45 3.39 -0.86
C GLN A 37 3.64 4.57 -1.42
N PHE A 38 2.81 5.22 -0.61
CA PHE A 38 2.02 6.37 -1.01
C PHE A 38 2.89 7.56 -1.43
N LEU A 39 3.94 7.87 -0.66
CA LEU A 39 4.92 8.91 -1.01
C LEU A 39 5.63 8.60 -2.34
N LYS A 40 5.93 7.33 -2.64
CA LYS A 40 6.48 6.93 -3.96
C LYS A 40 5.49 7.20 -5.09
N VAL A 41 4.21 6.87 -4.91
CA VAL A 41 3.15 7.16 -5.91
C VAL A 41 3.02 8.67 -6.15
N LEU A 42 3.21 9.50 -5.12
CA LEU A 42 3.22 10.96 -5.25
C LEU A 42 4.51 11.53 -5.85
N GLY A 43 5.56 10.72 -6.03
CA GLY A 43 6.86 11.19 -6.48
C GLY A 43 7.61 12.03 -5.43
N THR A 44 7.29 11.87 -4.15
CA THR A 44 7.93 12.61 -3.06
C THR A 44 9.42 12.22 -2.97
N LYS A 45 10.27 13.25 -2.84
CA LYS A 45 11.69 13.10 -2.51
C LYS A 45 11.90 13.49 -1.05
N ILE A 46 12.66 12.67 -0.32
CA ILE A 46 13.06 12.94 1.06
C ILE A 46 14.55 13.27 1.03
N GLU A 47 14.90 14.49 1.45
CA GLU A 47 16.25 15.06 1.44
C GLU A 47 16.59 15.57 2.85
N ALA A 48 17.88 15.74 3.13
CA ALA A 48 18.40 16.10 4.46
C ALA A 48 18.31 17.60 4.77
#